data_AF-A0A7R9M207-F1
#
_entry.id   AF-A0A7R9M207-F1
#
_cell.length_a   1.000
_cell.length_b   1.000
_cell.length_c   1.000
_cell.angle_alpha   90.00
_cell.angle_beta   90.00
_cell.angle_gamma   90.00
#
_symmetry.space_group_name_H-M   'P 1'
#
loop_
_entity.id
_entity.type
_entity.pdbx_description
1 polymer ?
#
loop_
_entity_poly.entity_id
_entity_poly.type
_entity_poly.pdbx_seq_one_letter_code
_entity_poly.pdbx_strand_id
1 'polypeptide(L)'
;MYAVLGRRDGRVLDGDIQEGSAVFNVTAVLPVIESFDFANEIRKQTSGKACPQLVFSHWEIRKQTSGKACPQLVFSHWEVIELDPFWVPTTEEEYTHFGEKSDTQNRALKYMNGVRRRKGLNVHQKIVEFAEKQRTLTRNK
;
A
#
# COMPACT_ATOMS: atom_id res chain seq x y z
N MET A 1 -5.41 -14.56 4.59
CA MET A 1 -6.01 -13.88 3.42
C MET A 1 -6.43 -12.46 3.78
N TYR A 2 -7.47 -12.29 4.62
CA TYR A 2 -7.94 -10.96 5.08
C TYR A 2 -6.86 -10.06 5.68
N ALA A 3 -5.94 -10.61 6.48
CA ALA A 3 -4.82 -9.85 7.03
C ALA A 3 -3.83 -9.31 5.97
N VAL A 4 -3.76 -9.94 4.78
CA VAL A 4 -2.94 -9.42 3.67
C VAL A 4 -3.67 -8.29 2.95
N LEU A 5 -4.99 -8.43 2.75
CA LEU A 5 -5.83 -7.37 2.20
C LEU A 5 -5.82 -6.13 3.10
N GLY A 6 -6.05 -6.29 4.40
CA GLY A 6 -6.09 -5.18 5.35
C GLY A 6 -4.76 -4.42 5.47
N ARG A 7 -3.61 -5.11 5.40
CA ARG A 7 -2.29 -4.44 5.38
C ARG A 7 -2.02 -3.61 4.12
N ARG A 8 -2.79 -3.83 3.05
CA ARG A 8 -2.70 -3.14 1.77
C ARG A 8 -3.94 -2.27 1.50
N ASP A 9 -4.69 -1.95 2.56
CA ASP A 9 -5.91 -1.13 2.50
C ASP A 9 -7.00 -1.68 1.57
N GLY A 10 -7.04 -3.00 1.40
CA GLY A 10 -8.10 -3.66 0.67
C GLY A 10 -9.36 -3.80 1.52
N ARG A 11 -10.53 -3.53 0.92
CA ARG A 11 -11.85 -3.73 1.54
C ARG A 11 -12.58 -4.88 0.86
N VAL A 12 -13.05 -5.82 1.66
CA VAL A 12 -13.88 -6.93 1.19
C VAL A 12 -15.30 -6.41 0.99
N LEU A 13 -15.86 -6.69 -0.19
CA LEU A 13 -17.23 -6.35 -0.55
C LEU A 13 -18.18 -7.52 -0.29
N ASP A 14 -17.72 -8.73 -0.63
CA ASP A 14 -18.53 -9.93 -0.57
C ASP A 14 -17.65 -11.18 -0.37
N GLY A 15 -18.22 -12.22 0.23
CA GLY A 15 -17.54 -13.49 0.45
C GLY A 15 -18.54 -14.64 0.55
N ASP A 16 -18.47 -15.58 -0.38
CA ASP A 16 -19.42 -16.68 -0.47
C ASP A 16 -18.75 -18.02 -0.76
N ILE A 17 -19.36 -19.10 -0.26
CA ILE A 17 -18.93 -20.47 -0.52
C ILE A 17 -19.62 -20.92 -1.80
N GLN A 18 -18.84 -21.37 -2.79
CA GLN A 18 -19.41 -21.93 -4.00
C GLN A 18 -20.07 -23.28 -3.68
N GLU A 19 -21.40 -23.33 -3.76
CA GLU A 19 -22.21 -24.53 -3.48
C GLU A 19 -21.67 -25.78 -4.22
N GLY A 20 -21.59 -26.89 -3.50
CA GLY A 20 -21.06 -28.16 -4.03
C GLY A 20 -19.53 -28.21 -4.15
N SER A 21 -18.79 -27.18 -3.69
CA SER A 21 -17.33 -27.17 -3.67
C SER A 21 -16.78 -26.72 -2.30
N ALA A 22 -15.51 -27.03 -2.03
CA ALA A 22 -14.78 -26.48 -0.88
C ALA A 22 -14.12 -25.12 -1.19
N VAL A 23 -14.56 -24.43 -2.26
CA VAL A 23 -13.99 -23.17 -2.71
C VAL A 23 -14.76 -22.01 -2.10
N PHE A 24 -14.01 -21.05 -1.55
CA PHE A 24 -14.54 -19.81 -0.99
C PHE A 24 -14.09 -18.64 -1.86
N ASN A 25 -15.07 -17.93 -2.43
CA ASN A 25 -14.85 -16.78 -3.30
C ASN A 25 -14.94 -15.50 -2.48
N VAL A 26 -14.04 -14.55 -2.74
CA VAL A 26 -14.04 -13.26 -2.07
C VAL A 26 -13.90 -12.16 -3.10
N THR A 27 -14.83 -11.22 -3.09
CA THR A 27 -14.78 -10.00 -3.88
C THR A 27 -14.26 -8.87 -3.01
N ALA A 28 -13.18 -8.21 -3.43
CA ALA A 28 -12.57 -7.12 -2.68
C ALA A 28 -12.07 -6.02 -3.62
N VAL A 29 -12.06 -4.79 -3.12
CA VAL A 29 -11.37 -3.65 -3.74
C VAL A 29 -9.98 -3.52 -3.13
N LEU A 30 -9.02 -3.12 -3.95
CA LEU A 30 -7.63 -2.95 -3.53
C LEU A 30 -7.03 -1.74 -4.27
N PRO A 31 -6.42 -0.77 -3.55
CA PRO A 31 -5.74 0.34 -4.20
C PRO A 31 -4.65 -0.14 -5.16
N VAL A 32 -4.65 0.39 -6.39
CA VAL A 32 -3.73 -0.04 -7.46
C VAL A 32 -2.27 0.12 -7.07
N ILE A 33 -1.95 1.15 -6.28
CA ILE A 33 -0.57 1.40 -5.84
C ILE A 33 -0.10 0.41 -4.76
N GLU A 34 -1.01 -0.21 -4.00
CA GLU A 34 -0.71 -1.17 -2.94
C GLU A 34 -0.86 -2.63 -3.37
N SER A 35 -1.06 -2.87 -4.66
CA SER A 35 -1.37 -4.21 -5.15
C SER A 35 -0.20 -4.98 -5.75
N PHE A 36 0.89 -4.27 -6.05
CA PHE A 36 2.12 -4.86 -6.57
C PHE A 36 2.61 -5.97 -5.62
N ASP A 37 2.94 -7.15 -6.15
CA ASP A 37 3.33 -8.34 -5.38
C ASP A 37 2.27 -8.94 -4.44
N PHE A 38 1.03 -8.44 -4.42
CA PHE A 38 -0.03 -9.01 -3.57
C PHE A 38 -0.22 -10.52 -3.84
N ALA A 39 -0.07 -10.97 -5.09
CA ALA A 39 -0.32 -12.37 -5.50
C ALA A 39 0.70 -13.30 -4.87
N ASN A 40 1.96 -12.88 -4.92
CA ASN A 40 3.08 -13.60 -4.36
C ASN A 40 2.93 -13.68 -2.84
N GLU A 41 2.57 -12.57 -2.20
CA GLU A 41 2.43 -12.49 -0.75
C GLU A 41 1.30 -13.39 -0.22
N ILE A 42 0.10 -13.29 -0.77
CA ILE A 42 -1.05 -14.08 -0.30
C ILE A 42 -0.87 -15.57 -0.62
N ARG A 43 -0.24 -15.93 -1.74
CA ARG A 43 0.13 -17.33 -2.04
C ARG A 43 1.12 -17.87 -1.02
N LYS A 44 2.15 -17.10 -0.66
CA LYS A 44 3.14 -17.48 0.35
C LYS A 44 2.49 -17.66 1.73
N GLN A 45 1.65 -16.72 2.16
CA GLN A 45 1.02 -16.76 3.48
C GLN A 45 -0.01 -17.89 3.65
N THR A 46 -0.53 -18.42 2.55
CA THR A 46 -1.52 -19.50 2.58
C THR A 46 -0.91 -20.85 2.20
N SER A 47 0.43 -20.93 2.12
CA SER A 47 1.14 -22.13 1.65
C SER A 47 0.64 -22.62 0.29
N GLY A 48 0.19 -21.70 -0.57
CA GLY A 48 -0.43 -21.99 -1.86
C GLY A 48 -1.88 -22.45 -1.81
N LYS A 49 -2.51 -22.53 -0.63
CA LYS A 49 -3.92 -22.93 -0.47
C LYS A 49 -4.92 -21.85 -0.88
N ALA A 50 -4.54 -20.57 -0.74
CA ALA A 50 -5.27 -19.52 -1.46
C ALA A 50 -4.63 -19.37 -2.83
N CYS A 51 -5.47 -19.54 -3.84
CA CYS A 51 -5.18 -19.19 -5.22
C CYS A 51 -5.78 -17.80 -5.45
N PRO A 52 -5.08 -16.71 -5.09
CA PRO A 52 -5.60 -15.38 -5.30
C PRO A 52 -5.80 -15.14 -6.80
N GLN A 53 -7.01 -14.76 -7.19
CA GLN A 53 -7.22 -14.19 -8.51
C GLN A 53 -6.92 -12.70 -8.39
N LEU A 54 -5.69 -12.32 -8.71
CA LEU A 54 -5.27 -10.93 -8.73
C LEU A 54 -5.12 -10.46 -10.14
N VAL A 55 -5.52 -9.23 -10.38
CA VAL A 55 -5.34 -8.68 -11.70
C VAL A 55 -4.90 -7.20 -11.60
N PHE A 56 -3.94 -6.79 -12.44
CA PHE A 56 -3.47 -5.41 -12.68
C PHE A 56 -3.21 -5.18 -14.18
N SER A 57 -3.68 -4.06 -14.75
CA SER A 57 -3.54 -3.76 -16.19
C SER A 57 -2.46 -2.70 -16.37
N HIS A 58 -1.33 -3.17 -16.94
CA HIS A 58 -0.11 -2.48 -17.36
C HIS A 58 0.85 -1.98 -16.26
N TRP A 59 1.75 -2.85 -15.78
CA TRP A 59 3.09 -3.06 -16.37
C TRP A 59 3.68 -4.38 -15.82
N GLU A 60 4.38 -5.08 -16.69
CA GLU A 60 4.74 -6.50 -16.71
C GLU A 60 5.31 -7.14 -15.42
N ILE A 61 4.78 -8.31 -15.02
CA ILE A 61 5.58 -9.40 -14.41
C ILE A 61 5.09 -10.76 -14.94
N ARG A 62 5.87 -11.34 -15.87
CA ARG A 62 5.78 -12.75 -16.27
C ARG A 62 6.51 -13.61 -15.25
N LYS A 63 5.86 -14.65 -14.71
CA LYS A 63 6.48 -15.99 -14.56
C LYS A 63 5.43 -17.09 -14.75
N GLN A 64 5.81 -18.05 -15.58
CA GLN A 64 5.04 -19.17 -16.09
C GLN A 64 4.24 -19.91 -15.00
N THR A 65 2.98 -20.23 -15.30
CA THR A 65 2.34 -21.44 -14.78
C THR A 65 1.68 -22.18 -15.94
N SER A 66 2.07 -23.43 -16.11
CA SER A 66 1.49 -24.37 -17.07
C SER A 66 0.12 -24.83 -16.56
N GLY A 67 -0.94 -24.46 -17.27
CA GLY A 67 -2.25 -25.10 -17.17
C GLY A 67 -3.34 -24.32 -16.43
N LYS A 68 -4.19 -23.65 -17.22
CA LYS A 68 -5.59 -23.27 -16.93
C LYS A 68 -5.87 -22.38 -15.71
N ALA A 69 -5.44 -21.14 -15.80
CA ALA A 69 -6.26 -19.98 -15.41
C ALA A 69 -5.74 -18.75 -16.18
N CYS A 70 -6.62 -18.10 -16.95
CA CYS A 70 -6.35 -16.82 -17.62
C CYS A 70 -6.96 -15.71 -16.75
N PRO A 71 -6.17 -15.00 -15.94
CA PRO A 71 -6.71 -13.95 -15.07
C PRO A 71 -7.18 -12.74 -15.90
N GLN A 72 -8.32 -12.14 -15.53
CA GLN A 72 -8.94 -11.02 -16.24
C GLN A 72 -9.32 -9.88 -15.27
N LEU A 73 -8.80 -8.68 -15.52
CA LEU A 73 -8.95 -7.52 -14.64
C LEU A 73 -10.09 -6.66 -15.12
N VAL A 74 -10.79 -6.04 -14.18
CA VAL A 74 -11.73 -4.98 -14.52
C VAL A 74 -11.43 -3.78 -13.65
N PHE A 75 -11.07 -2.66 -14.30
CA PHE A 75 -11.07 -1.37 -13.64
C PHE A 75 -12.48 -1.09 -13.12
N SER A 76 -12.61 -0.81 -11.83
CA SER A 76 -13.90 -0.51 -11.23
C SER A 76 -14.16 1.00 -11.21
N HIS A 77 -13.38 1.75 -10.43
CA HIS A 77 -13.55 3.19 -10.22
C HIS A 77 -12.31 3.81 -9.57
N TRP A 78 -12.38 5.11 -9.31
CA TRP A 78 -11.44 5.84 -8.46
C TRP A 78 -12.06 6.10 -7.09
N GLU A 79 -11.30 5.93 -6.03
CA GLU A 79 -11.70 6.25 -4.66
C GLU A 79 -10.79 7.37 -4.12
N VAL A 80 -11.37 8.31 -3.39
CA VAL A 80 -10.63 9.41 -2.75
C VAL A 80 -9.97 8.86 -1.49
N ILE A 81 -8.68 9.11 -1.33
CA ILE A 81 -7.99 8.83 -0.08
C ILE A 81 -8.39 9.93 0.90
N GLU A 82 -9.08 9.58 1.99
CA GLU A 82 -9.48 10.50 3.07
C GLU A 82 -8.30 10.89 3.98
N LEU A 83 -7.17 11.26 3.38
CA LEU A 83 -6.01 11.79 4.08
C LEU A 83 -5.49 13.00 3.31
N ASP A 84 -5.36 14.12 4.01
CA ASP A 84 -4.66 15.28 3.48
C ASP A 84 -3.14 14.98 3.42
N PRO A 85 -2.50 14.99 2.24
CA PRO A 85 -1.05 14.77 2.10
C PRO A 85 -0.18 15.72 2.93
N PHE A 86 -0.68 16.91 3.29
CA PHE A 86 0.08 17.95 3.98
C PHE A 86 -0.31 18.10 5.46
N TRP A 87 -1.13 17.19 5.99
CA TRP A 87 -1.54 17.24 7.38
C TRP A 87 -0.34 17.18 8.33
N VAL A 88 -0.34 18.08 9.30
CA VAL A 88 0.60 18.14 10.42
C VAL A 88 -0.20 18.39 11.70
N PRO A 89 0.21 17.85 12.86
CA PRO A 89 -0.41 18.18 14.13
C PRO A 89 -0.38 19.69 14.34
N THR A 90 -1.52 20.29 14.69
CA THR A 90 -1.65 21.73 14.97
C THR A 90 -2.23 22.01 16.34
N THR A 91 -2.98 21.07 16.92
CA THR A 91 -3.62 21.25 18.24
C THR A 91 -2.81 20.57 19.35
N GLU A 92 -2.92 21.09 20.58
CA GLU A 92 -2.27 20.50 21.76
C GLU A 92 -2.67 19.04 21.98
N GLU A 93 -3.95 18.71 21.73
CA GLU A 93 -4.46 17.34 21.80
C GLU A 93 -3.78 16.42 20.78
N GLU A 94 -3.64 16.86 19.52
CA GLU A 94 -2.93 16.11 18.48
C GLU A 94 -1.45 15.92 18.84
N TYR A 95 -0.80 16.93 19.42
CA TYR A 95 0.58 16.81 19.89
C TYR A 95 0.73 15.80 21.02
N THR A 96 -0.22 15.74 21.97
CA THR A 96 -0.18 14.72 23.03
C THR A 96 -0.38 13.30 22.49
N HIS A 97 -1.16 13.14 21.41
CA HIS A 97 -1.48 11.83 20.86
C HIS A 97 -0.44 11.33 19.83
N PHE A 98 0.05 12.22 18.97
CA PHE A 98 0.94 11.88 17.86
C PHE A 98 2.38 12.39 18.04
N GLY A 99 2.65 13.15 19.10
CA GLY A 99 3.93 13.83 19.29
C GLY A 99 4.13 15.02 18.37
N GLU A 100 5.32 15.64 18.43
CA GLU A 100 5.74 16.75 17.55
C GLU A 100 5.78 16.34 16.06
N LYS A 101 5.92 15.05 15.80
CA LYS A 101 5.87 14.45 14.46
C LYS A 101 5.04 13.19 14.53
N SER A 102 4.01 13.09 13.69
CA SER A 102 3.28 11.84 13.52
C SER A 102 4.26 10.73 13.14
N ASP A 103 4.38 9.70 13.98
CA ASP A 103 5.21 8.52 13.72
C ASP A 103 4.74 7.73 12.49
N THR A 104 3.51 7.99 12.03
CA THR A 104 2.91 7.31 10.89
C THR A 104 3.15 8.11 9.62
N GLN A 105 3.86 7.53 8.64
CA GLN A 105 4.02 8.17 7.33
C GLN A 105 2.68 8.30 6.63
N ASN A 106 2.34 9.54 6.26
CA ASN A 106 1.15 9.82 5.46
C ASN A 106 1.25 9.16 4.08
N ARG A 107 0.41 8.16 3.81
CA ARG A 107 0.38 7.44 2.52
C ARG A 107 0.04 8.34 1.34
N ALA A 108 -0.84 9.32 1.51
CA ALA A 108 -1.23 10.23 0.45
C ALA A 108 -0.03 11.09 0.05
N LEU A 109 0.76 11.55 1.03
CA LEU A 109 2.04 12.23 0.81
C LEU A 109 3.05 11.32 0.09
N LYS A 110 3.17 10.06 0.50
CA LYS A 110 4.06 9.07 -0.13
C LYS A 110 3.71 8.87 -1.60
N TYR A 111 2.44 8.67 -1.94
CA TYR A 111 1.99 8.48 -3.32
C TYR A 111 2.21 9.73 -4.16
N MET A 112 1.84 10.90 -3.63
CA MET A 112 2.07 12.19 -4.30
C MET A 112 3.56 12.40 -4.59
N ASN A 113 4.43 12.20 -3.61
CA ASN A 113 5.87 12.37 -3.76
C ASN A 113 6.46 11.38 -4.77
N GLY A 114 5.97 10.14 -4.81
CA GLY A 114 6.36 9.16 -5.83
C GLY A 114 6.02 9.60 -7.26
N VAL A 115 4.85 10.20 -7.47
CA VAL A 115 4.47 10.76 -8.78
C VAL A 115 5.30 12.00 -9.12
N ARG A 116 5.49 12.91 -8.16
CA ARG A 116 6.29 14.15 -8.35
C ARG A 116 7.73 13.83 -8.75
N ARG A 117 8.40 12.91 -8.06
CA ARG A 117 9.77 12.47 -8.40
C ARG A 117 9.87 11.92 -9.82
N ARG A 118 8.93 11.05 -10.23
CA ARG A 118 8.92 10.50 -11.61
C ARG A 118 8.69 11.57 -12.68
N LYS A 119 7.93 12.61 -12.35
CA LYS A 119 7.68 13.77 -13.23
C LYS A 119 8.78 14.83 -13.17
N GLY A 120 9.83 14.66 -12.37
CA GLY A 120 10.88 15.66 -12.17
C GLY A 120 10.42 16.91 -11.41
N LEU A 121 9.31 16.83 -10.67
CA LEU A 121 8.78 17.93 -9.87
C LEU A 121 9.46 17.96 -8.50
N ASN A 122 9.68 19.17 -7.99
CA ASN A 122 10.24 19.37 -6.65
C ASN A 122 9.37 18.71 -5.58
N VAL A 123 10.02 17.97 -4.68
CA VAL A 123 9.42 17.44 -3.46
C VAL A 123 10.08 18.18 -2.30
N HIS A 124 9.28 18.83 -1.46
CA HIS A 124 9.76 19.44 -0.22
C HIS A 124 10.10 18.33 0.79
N GLN A 125 11.24 17.68 0.58
CA GLN A 125 11.83 16.77 1.54
C GLN A 125 12.82 17.57 2.38
N LYS A 126 12.58 17.71 3.68
CA LYS A 126 13.63 18.19 4.59
C LYS A 126 14.72 17.11 4.62
N ILE A 127 15.74 17.26 3.78
CA ILE A 127 16.89 16.34 3.71
C ILE A 127 17.75 16.49 4.97
N VAL A 128 17.78 17.69 5.55
CA VAL A 128 18.42 17.99 6.83
C VAL A 128 17.49 18.89 7.62
N GLU A 129 16.96 18.40 8.73
CA GLU A 129 16.07 19.18 9.60
C GLU A 129 16.84 20.20 10.46
N PHE A 130 18.08 19.88 10.82
CA PHE A 130 18.97 20.76 11.59
C PHE A 130 20.37 20.76 10.97
N ALA A 131 20.61 21.64 10.00
CA ALA A 131 21.93 21.81 9.40
C ALA A 131 23.00 22.20 10.44
N GLU A 132 22.58 22.90 11.50
CA GLU A 132 23.46 23.37 12.58
C GLU A 132 24.02 22.24 13.45
N LYS A 133 23.30 21.12 13.59
CA LYS A 133 23.72 19.99 14.43
C LYS A 133 24.72 19.04 13.74
N GLN A 134 25.03 19.26 12.46
CA GLN A 134 25.99 18.41 11.75
C GLN A 134 27.45 18.63 12.18
N ARG A 135 27.79 19.82 12.73
CA ARG A 135 29.14 20.11 13.22
C ARG A 135 29.43 19.60 14.64
N THR A 136 28.41 19.20 15.42
CA THR A 136 28.58 18.83 16.84
C THR A 136 28.43 17.32 17.12
N LEU A 137 28.24 16.48 16.10
CA LEU A 137 27.97 15.04 16.28
C LEU A 137 29.21 14.12 16.23
N THR A 138 30.43 14.66 16.19
CA THR A 138 31.66 13.84 16.27
C THR A 138 32.72 14.44 17.19
N ARG A 139 32.80 13.90 18.42
CA ARG A 139 33.96 13.13 18.92
C ARG A 139 33.70 12.71 20.37
N ASN A 140 33.48 11.42 20.58
CA ASN A 140 34.25 10.67 21.57
C ASN A 140 34.48 9.27 20.99
N LYS A 141 35.76 8.86 21.02
CA LYS A 141 36.25 7.55 20.59
C LYS A 141 35.74 6.45 21.49
#